data_AF-A0A0D2KUN3-F1
#
_entry.id   AF-A0A0D2KUN3-F1
#
_cell.length_a   1.000
_cell.length_b   1.000
_cell.length_c   1.000
_cell.angle_alpha   90.00
_cell.angle_beta   90.00
_cell.angle_gamma   90.00
#
_symmetry.space_group_name_H-M   'P 1'
#
loop_
_entity.id
_entity.type
_entity.pdbx_description
1 polymer ?
#
loop_
_entity_poly.entity_id
_entity_poly.type
_entity_poly.pdbx_seq_one_letter_code
_entity_poly.pdbx_strand_id
1 'polypeptide(L)'
;MSQHPNPSQVLANADPESMLGTSSDTLTESSDGHKRLIADHEAIRSYYVEFGKYVSKYLAENPKYEEERATAISKLLALTDDDIYDLSTDVYDEMIRRSTKAEVPHLSAVDGYHQLRNDARKKMSRLPTERFYWLVGDVYFGVAMRYPELKEGGDRHE
;
A
#
# COMPACT_ATOMS: atom_id res chain seq x y z
N MET A 1 64.38 35.75 -42.76
CA MET A 1 63.30 36.24 -43.64
C MET A 1 62.03 36.16 -42.82
N SER A 2 61.67 37.29 -42.20
CA SER A 2 60.49 38.11 -42.56
C SER A 2 59.19 37.40 -42.16
N GLN A 3 58.26 37.95 -41.38
CA GLN A 3 57.98 39.34 -41.00
C GLN A 3 57.04 39.33 -39.77
N HIS A 4 56.98 40.48 -39.09
CA HIS A 4 56.22 40.84 -37.89
C HIS A 4 54.70 41.06 -38.15
N PRO A 5 53.87 41.41 -37.11
CA PRO A 5 52.48 40.96 -36.89
C PRO A 5 51.40 42.04 -37.15
N ASN A 6 50.15 41.76 -36.73
CA ASN A 6 49.19 42.61 -35.96
C ASN A 6 47.72 42.52 -36.48
N PRO A 7 46.71 43.15 -35.84
CA PRO A 7 45.82 42.59 -34.81
C PRO A 7 44.34 42.63 -35.20
N SER A 8 43.48 41.99 -34.40
CA SER A 8 42.27 42.64 -33.92
C SER A 8 41.80 41.96 -32.64
N GLN A 9 41.88 42.71 -31.55
CA GLN A 9 41.06 42.49 -30.38
C GLN A 9 39.59 42.68 -30.76
N VAL A 10 38.72 41.80 -30.26
CA VAL A 10 37.51 42.28 -29.59
C VAL A 10 37.29 41.39 -28.37
N LEU A 11 37.47 42.00 -27.20
CA LEU A 11 36.95 41.57 -25.91
C LEU A 11 35.43 41.42 -26.01
N ALA A 12 34.87 40.31 -25.51
CA ALA A 12 33.74 40.33 -24.57
C ALA A 12 33.25 38.91 -24.27
N ASN A 13 33.60 38.44 -23.07
CA ASN A 13 32.67 37.91 -22.07
C ASN A 13 31.54 36.97 -22.55
N ALA A 14 31.63 35.68 -22.21
CA ALA A 14 30.75 35.02 -21.25
C ALA A 14 30.99 33.50 -21.26
N ASP A 15 31.73 33.00 -20.27
CA ASP A 15 31.39 31.72 -19.63
C ASP A 15 30.40 32.05 -18.50
N PRO A 16 29.33 31.26 -18.32
CA PRO A 16 29.53 30.07 -17.49
C PRO A 16 28.85 28.81 -18.04
N GLU A 17 29.65 27.75 -18.13
CA GLU A 17 29.17 26.43 -17.76
C GLU A 17 28.59 26.47 -16.35
N SER A 18 27.27 26.33 -16.24
CA SER A 18 26.65 25.74 -15.06
C SER A 18 25.61 24.74 -15.55
N MET A 19 26.13 23.58 -15.95
CA MET A 19 25.44 22.31 -15.79
C MET A 19 25.01 22.17 -14.33
N LEU A 20 23.73 22.44 -14.05
CA LEU A 20 22.94 21.65 -13.12
C LEU A 20 21.48 21.87 -13.52
N GLY A 21 21.11 21.27 -14.66
CA GLY A 21 19.71 21.02 -14.94
C GLY A 21 19.17 20.20 -13.77
N THR A 22 18.20 20.77 -13.08
CA THR A 22 17.35 20.01 -12.17
C THR A 22 16.67 18.94 -13.02
N SER A 23 17.25 17.74 -13.06
CA SER A 23 16.55 16.54 -13.47
C SER A 23 15.47 16.25 -12.43
N SER A 24 14.43 17.08 -12.39
CA SER A 24 13.10 16.55 -12.19
C SER A 24 12.79 15.82 -13.48
N ASP A 25 13.22 14.57 -13.54
CA ASP A 25 12.69 13.58 -14.44
C ASP A 25 11.19 13.50 -14.14
N THR A 26 10.41 14.39 -14.76
CA THR A 26 8.99 14.19 -14.98
C THR A 26 8.87 13.10 -16.03
N LEU A 27 9.16 11.87 -15.60
CA LEU A 27 8.68 10.68 -16.27
C LEU A 27 7.17 10.82 -16.32
N THR A 28 6.67 11.04 -17.53
CA THR A 28 5.24 11.01 -17.83
C THR A 28 4.81 9.54 -17.78
N GLU A 29 4.91 8.92 -16.60
CA GLU A 29 4.28 7.63 -16.32
C GLU A 29 2.77 7.84 -16.38
N SER A 30 2.08 7.00 -17.15
CA SER A 30 0.64 7.04 -17.41
C SER A 30 -0.15 7.56 -16.21
N SER A 31 -0.80 8.71 -16.37
CA SER A 31 -1.66 9.35 -15.35
C SER A 31 -2.60 8.34 -14.68
N ASP A 32 -3.03 7.32 -15.43
CA ASP A 32 -3.97 6.31 -14.98
C ASP A 32 -3.35 5.28 -14.01
N GLY A 33 -2.06 4.96 -14.17
CA GLY A 33 -1.34 4.10 -13.22
C GLY A 33 -1.11 4.79 -11.88
N HIS A 34 -0.66 6.06 -11.92
CA HIS A 34 -0.47 6.85 -10.70
C HIS A 34 -1.79 7.11 -9.96
N LYS A 35 -2.88 7.41 -10.68
CA LYS A 35 -4.22 7.55 -10.10
C LYS A 35 -4.70 6.27 -9.42
N ARG A 36 -4.43 5.10 -10.02
CA ARG A 36 -4.82 3.82 -9.44
C ARG A 36 -4.07 3.53 -8.14
N LEU A 37 -2.76 3.76 -8.10
CA LEU A 37 -1.97 3.61 -6.88
C LEU A 37 -2.46 4.53 -5.75
N ILE A 38 -2.87 5.77 -6.07
CA ILE A 38 -3.47 6.69 -5.10
C ILE A 38 -4.81 6.13 -4.56
N ALA A 39 -5.68 5.65 -5.44
CA ALA A 39 -6.97 5.09 -5.04
C ALA A 39 -6.83 3.82 -4.18
N ASP A 40 -5.89 2.95 -4.54
CA ASP A 40 -5.59 1.73 -3.79
C ASP A 40 -5.06 2.09 -2.39
N HIS A 41 -4.21 3.11 -2.29
CA HIS A 41 -3.70 3.62 -1.00
C HIS A 41 -4.80 4.24 -0.13
N GLU A 42 -5.72 5.00 -0.71
CA GLU A 42 -6.87 5.58 -0.01
C GLU A 42 -7.82 4.49 0.52
N ALA A 43 -8.07 3.45 -0.28
CA ALA A 43 -8.86 2.30 0.13
C ALA A 43 -8.18 1.54 1.29
N ILE A 44 -6.88 1.25 1.18
CA ILE A 44 -6.09 0.60 2.24
C ILE A 44 -6.14 1.41 3.53
N ARG A 45 -6.07 2.75 3.46
CA ARG A 45 -6.21 3.61 4.63
C ARG A 45 -7.57 3.46 5.31
N SER A 46 -8.64 3.40 4.53
CA SER A 46 -10.00 3.19 5.05
C SER A 46 -10.13 1.81 5.70
N TYR A 47 -9.58 0.76 5.07
CA TYR A 47 -9.55 -0.59 5.63
C TYR A 47 -8.75 -0.65 6.94
N TYR A 48 -7.60 0.03 7.00
CA TYR A 48 -6.75 0.10 8.18
C TYR A 48 -7.50 0.64 9.42
N VAL A 49 -8.28 1.71 9.25
CA VAL A 49 -9.08 2.30 10.32
C VAL A 49 -10.15 1.32 10.82
N GLU A 50 -10.87 0.66 9.92
CA GLU A 50 -11.92 -0.29 10.28
C GLU A 50 -11.36 -1.58 10.91
N PHE A 51 -10.23 -2.09 10.38
CA PHE A 51 -9.52 -3.22 10.97
C PHE A 51 -9.02 -2.91 12.38
N GLY A 52 -8.52 -1.70 12.62
CA GLY A 52 -8.11 -1.26 13.95
C GLY A 52 -9.26 -1.35 14.95
N LYS A 53 -10.42 -0.77 14.62
CA LYS A 53 -11.63 -0.84 15.47
C LYS A 53 -12.06 -2.29 15.74
N TYR A 54 -12.03 -3.12 14.71
CA TYR A 54 -12.39 -4.53 14.81
C TYR A 54 -11.41 -5.26 15.73
N VAL A 55 -10.11 -5.17 15.48
CA VAL A 55 -9.06 -5.90 16.20
C VAL A 55 -8.94 -5.44 17.65
N SER A 56 -9.04 -4.14 17.95
CA SER A 56 -8.99 -3.62 19.33
C SER A 56 -10.06 -4.24 20.23
N LYS A 57 -11.25 -4.51 19.70
CA LYS A 57 -12.31 -5.20 20.44
C LYS A 57 -11.92 -6.62 20.84
N TYR A 58 -11.22 -7.35 19.96
CA TYR A 58 -10.92 -8.77 20.15
C TYR A 58 -9.58 -9.05 20.83
N LEU A 59 -8.60 -8.15 20.70
CA LEU A 59 -7.32 -8.25 21.41
C LEU A 59 -7.50 -8.18 22.93
N ALA A 60 -8.47 -7.39 23.41
CA ALA A 60 -8.82 -7.33 24.82
C ALA A 60 -9.30 -8.69 25.36
N GLU A 61 -9.86 -9.54 24.50
CA GLU A 61 -10.44 -10.83 24.87
C GLU A 61 -9.48 -12.01 24.63
N ASN A 62 -8.40 -11.82 23.83
CA ASN A 62 -7.56 -12.93 23.35
C ASN A 62 -6.06 -12.60 23.37
N PRO A 63 -5.39 -12.71 24.53
CA PRO A 63 -3.97 -12.39 24.67
C PRO A 63 -3.01 -13.37 23.96
N LYS A 64 -3.49 -14.55 23.56
CA LYS A 64 -2.67 -15.60 22.90
C LYS A 64 -2.23 -15.27 21.47
N TYR A 65 -2.82 -14.24 20.88
CA TYR A 65 -2.56 -13.85 19.50
C TYR A 65 -1.13 -13.31 19.26
N GLU A 66 -0.45 -12.84 20.31
CA GLU A 66 0.82 -12.12 20.17
C GLU A 66 1.99 -12.98 19.63
N GLU A 67 2.01 -14.28 19.92
CA GLU A 67 3.11 -15.18 19.51
C GLU A 67 3.06 -15.54 18.01
N GLU A 68 1.86 -15.77 17.44
CA GLU A 68 1.71 -16.12 16.02
C GLU A 68 1.90 -14.92 15.08
N ARG A 69 1.75 -13.69 15.62
CA ARG A 69 1.76 -12.43 14.88
C ARG A 69 3.05 -12.19 14.08
N ALA A 70 4.22 -12.42 14.68
CA ALA A 70 5.51 -12.07 14.07
C ALA A 70 5.78 -12.84 12.76
N THR A 71 5.39 -14.11 12.72
CA THR A 71 5.56 -14.96 11.53
C THR A 71 4.58 -14.55 10.43
N ALA A 72 3.34 -14.22 10.78
CA ALA A 72 2.34 -13.77 9.82
C ALA A 72 2.71 -12.42 9.19
N ILE A 73 3.15 -11.46 10.01
CA ILE A 73 3.65 -10.17 9.54
C ILE A 73 4.81 -10.35 8.55
N SER A 74 5.77 -11.22 8.85
CA SER A 74 6.91 -11.47 7.95
C SER A 74 6.47 -11.97 6.57
N LYS A 75 5.43 -12.83 6.52
CA LYS A 75 4.85 -13.31 5.26
C LYS A 75 4.11 -12.22 4.50
N LEU A 76 3.39 -11.35 5.21
CA LEU A 76 2.68 -10.22 4.61
C LEU A 76 3.63 -9.16 4.04
N LEU A 77 4.74 -8.89 4.73
CA LEU A 77 5.77 -7.98 4.23
C LEU A 77 6.46 -8.52 2.96
N ALA A 78 6.46 -9.83 2.75
CA ALA A 78 7.01 -10.46 1.55
C ALA A 78 6.06 -10.42 0.33
N LEU A 79 4.80 -10.01 0.49
CA LEU A 79 3.84 -9.90 -0.61
C LEU A 79 4.10 -8.65 -1.47
N THR A 80 3.54 -8.61 -2.67
CA THR A 80 3.53 -7.39 -3.50
C THR A 80 2.48 -6.39 -3.03
N ASP A 81 2.54 -5.13 -3.49
CA ASP A 81 1.54 -4.11 -3.12
C ASP A 81 0.14 -4.49 -3.65
N ASP A 82 0.08 -5.02 -4.87
CA ASP A 82 -1.16 -5.52 -5.49
C ASP A 82 -1.75 -6.69 -4.67
N ASP A 83 -0.93 -7.64 -4.23
CA ASP A 83 -1.40 -8.76 -3.40
C ASP A 83 -1.91 -8.28 -2.03
N ILE A 84 -1.28 -7.26 -1.44
CA ILE A 84 -1.73 -6.67 -0.18
C ILE A 84 -3.04 -5.94 -0.36
N TYR A 85 -3.20 -5.19 -1.46
CA TYR A 85 -4.46 -4.54 -1.79
C TYR A 85 -5.58 -5.57 -1.99
N ASP A 86 -5.32 -6.62 -2.76
CA ASP A 86 -6.27 -7.70 -3.02
C ASP A 86 -6.67 -8.42 -1.73
N LEU A 87 -5.69 -8.79 -0.90
CA LEU A 87 -5.92 -9.43 0.39
C LEU A 87 -6.71 -8.52 1.34
N SER A 88 -6.35 -7.24 1.43
CA SER A 88 -7.02 -6.27 2.31
C SER A 88 -8.48 -6.07 1.89
N THR A 89 -8.73 -5.99 0.58
CA THR A 89 -10.10 -5.92 0.03
C THR A 89 -10.89 -7.17 0.35
N ASP A 90 -10.31 -8.36 0.15
CA ASP A 90 -10.97 -9.64 0.43
C ASP A 90 -11.30 -9.82 1.93
N VAL A 91 -10.39 -9.37 2.82
CA VAL A 91 -10.62 -9.36 4.28
C VAL A 91 -11.70 -8.36 4.67
N TYR A 92 -11.70 -7.16 4.08
CA TYR A 92 -12.70 -6.13 4.34
C TYR A 92 -14.10 -6.59 3.93
N ASP A 93 -14.25 -7.11 2.71
CA ASP A 93 -15.50 -7.69 2.21
C ASP A 93 -16.06 -8.74 3.17
N GLU A 94 -15.20 -9.66 3.63
CA GLU A 94 -15.60 -10.73 4.55
C GLU A 94 -15.97 -10.18 5.95
N MET A 95 -15.27 -9.16 6.44
CA MET A 95 -15.58 -8.50 7.71
C MET A 95 -16.97 -7.86 7.65
N ILE A 96 -17.29 -7.14 6.56
CA ILE A 96 -18.61 -6.54 6.35
C ILE A 96 -19.69 -7.62 6.22
N ARG A 97 -19.43 -8.71 5.47
CA ARG A 97 -20.36 -9.83 5.33
C ARG A 97 -20.70 -10.47 6.68
N ARG A 98 -19.70 -10.70 7.54
CA ARG A 98 -19.89 -11.24 8.90
C ARG A 98 -20.66 -10.28 9.80
N SER A 99 -20.39 -8.98 9.70
CA SER A 99 -21.04 -7.93 10.51
C SER A 99 -22.52 -7.76 10.15
N THR A 100 -22.84 -7.77 8.86
CA THR A 100 -24.21 -7.57 8.34
C THR A 100 -25.10 -8.81 8.44
N LYS A 101 -24.56 -9.95 8.92
CA LYS A 101 -25.25 -11.26 8.94
C LYS A 101 -25.91 -11.58 7.60
N ALA A 102 -25.27 -11.22 6.50
CA ALA A 102 -25.82 -11.43 5.17
C ALA A 102 -26.19 -12.91 4.98
N GLU A 103 -27.36 -13.17 4.38
CA GLU A 103 -27.83 -14.55 4.11
C GLU A 103 -26.90 -15.33 3.18
N VAL A 104 -25.95 -14.64 2.52
CA VAL A 104 -24.98 -15.24 1.60
C VAL A 104 -23.89 -15.97 2.41
N PRO A 105 -23.75 -17.32 2.30
CA PRO A 105 -22.86 -18.11 3.15
C PRO A 105 -21.37 -17.84 2.94
N HIS A 106 -21.00 -17.31 1.77
CA HIS A 106 -19.64 -17.02 1.37
C HIS A 106 -19.61 -15.85 0.39
N LEU A 107 -18.45 -15.20 0.26
CA LEU A 107 -18.23 -14.24 -0.83
C LEU A 107 -18.42 -14.96 -2.17
N SER A 108 -19.18 -14.34 -3.07
CA SER A 108 -19.35 -14.85 -4.43
C SER A 108 -18.01 -14.79 -5.18
N ALA A 109 -17.81 -15.72 -6.12
CA ALA A 109 -16.73 -15.61 -7.07
C ALA A 109 -16.95 -14.38 -7.95
N VAL A 110 -15.89 -13.61 -8.18
CA VAL A 110 -15.92 -12.45 -9.07
C VAL A 110 -15.30 -12.87 -10.41
N ASP A 111 -16.02 -12.60 -11.50
CA ASP A 111 -15.52 -12.80 -12.85
C ASP A 111 -14.37 -11.81 -13.11
N GLY A 112 -13.21 -12.34 -13.47
CA GLY A 112 -11.97 -11.55 -13.65
C GLY A 112 -10.95 -11.73 -12.53
N TYR A 113 -11.32 -12.30 -11.38
CA TYR A 113 -10.35 -12.70 -10.37
C TYR A 113 -9.70 -14.04 -10.74
N HIS A 114 -8.42 -14.19 -10.36
CA HIS A 114 -7.75 -15.49 -10.45
C HIS A 114 -8.51 -16.54 -9.63
N GLN A 115 -8.59 -17.76 -10.14
CA GLN A 115 -9.30 -18.86 -9.48
C GLN A 115 -8.81 -19.11 -8.04
N LEU A 116 -7.48 -18.98 -7.84
CA LEU A 116 -6.87 -19.09 -6.51
C LEU A 116 -7.38 -18.02 -5.52
N ARG A 117 -7.65 -16.80 -5.99
CA ARG A 117 -8.21 -15.71 -5.16
C ARG A 117 -9.66 -16.00 -4.79
N ASN A 118 -10.48 -16.44 -5.76
CA ASN A 118 -11.87 -16.83 -5.48
C ASN A 118 -11.95 -18.03 -4.50
N ASP A 119 -11.05 -19.00 -4.62
CA ASP A 119 -10.95 -20.11 -3.67
C ASP A 119 -10.49 -19.64 -2.28
N ALA A 120 -9.56 -18.68 -2.21
CA ALA A 120 -9.14 -18.05 -0.96
C ALA A 120 -10.31 -17.30 -0.30
N ARG A 121 -11.06 -16.47 -1.04
CA ARG A 121 -12.27 -15.78 -0.57
C ARG A 121 -13.29 -16.75 0.03
N LYS A 122 -13.51 -17.90 -0.63
CA LYS A 122 -14.39 -18.98 -0.13
C LYS A 122 -13.83 -19.69 1.10
N LYS A 123 -12.51 -19.84 1.22
CA LYS A 123 -11.87 -20.39 2.42
C LYS A 123 -11.96 -19.43 3.59
N MET A 124 -11.76 -18.13 3.36
CA MET A 124 -11.88 -17.09 4.39
C MET A 124 -13.28 -17.03 5.00
N SER A 125 -14.32 -17.25 4.20
CA SER A 125 -15.70 -17.29 4.72
C SER A 125 -16.00 -18.48 5.64
N ARG A 126 -15.19 -19.54 5.58
CA ARG A 126 -15.32 -20.75 6.41
C ARG A 126 -14.47 -20.69 7.68
N LEU A 127 -13.59 -19.70 7.81
CA LEU A 127 -12.74 -19.58 9.00
C LEU A 127 -13.59 -19.35 10.25
N PRO A 128 -13.30 -20.03 11.38
CA PRO A 128 -13.87 -19.70 12.67
C PRO A 128 -13.67 -18.22 12.99
N THR A 129 -14.60 -17.62 13.73
CA THR A 129 -14.57 -16.18 14.05
C THR A 129 -13.24 -15.78 14.67
N GLU A 130 -12.73 -16.57 15.63
CA GLU A 130 -11.41 -16.39 16.25
C GLU A 130 -10.26 -16.30 15.22
N ARG A 131 -10.18 -17.27 14.29
CA ARG A 131 -9.14 -17.30 13.27
C ARG A 131 -9.26 -16.16 12.28
N PHE A 132 -10.48 -15.70 12.01
CA PHE A 132 -10.69 -14.52 11.18
C PHE A 132 -10.20 -13.24 11.89
N TYR A 133 -10.35 -13.11 13.21
CA TYR A 133 -9.76 -11.99 13.95
C TYR A 133 -8.24 -11.95 13.84
N TRP A 134 -7.59 -13.10 13.94
CA TRP A 134 -6.14 -13.18 13.82
C TRP A 134 -5.69 -12.73 12.44
N LEU A 135 -6.39 -13.18 11.39
CA LEU A 135 -6.14 -12.74 10.02
C LEU A 135 -6.31 -11.22 9.85
N VAL A 136 -7.39 -10.63 10.39
CA VAL A 136 -7.59 -9.17 10.34
C VAL A 136 -6.47 -8.45 11.10
N GLY A 137 -6.06 -8.98 12.25
CA GLY A 137 -4.92 -8.47 13.02
C GLY A 137 -3.63 -8.50 12.21
N ASP A 138 -3.34 -9.63 11.57
CA ASP A 138 -2.12 -9.81 10.79
C ASP A 138 -2.06 -8.79 9.66
N VAL A 139 -3.18 -8.61 8.93
CA VAL A 139 -3.29 -7.60 7.86
C VAL A 139 -3.19 -6.18 8.41
N TYR A 140 -3.85 -5.87 9.53
CA TYR A 140 -3.75 -4.56 10.19
C TYR A 140 -2.29 -4.22 10.53
N PHE A 141 -1.57 -5.11 11.21
CA PHE A 141 -0.17 -4.87 11.58
C PHE A 141 0.76 -4.87 10.36
N GLY A 142 0.51 -5.74 9.38
CA GLY A 142 1.27 -5.79 8.13
C GLY A 142 1.16 -4.50 7.33
N VAL A 143 -0.06 -3.99 7.13
CA VAL A 143 -0.33 -2.70 6.47
C VAL A 143 0.34 -1.56 7.24
N ALA A 144 0.24 -1.55 8.57
CA ALA A 144 0.84 -0.51 9.40
C ALA A 144 2.39 -0.52 9.43
N MET A 145 3.02 -1.65 9.06
CA MET A 145 4.47 -1.75 8.91
C MET A 145 4.93 -1.40 7.49
N ARG A 146 4.11 -1.70 6.48
CA ARG A 146 4.39 -1.41 5.08
C ARG A 146 4.20 0.07 4.74
N TYR A 147 3.20 0.70 5.35
CA TYR A 147 2.82 2.10 5.13
C TYR A 147 2.83 2.88 6.47
N PRO A 148 4.01 3.28 6.97
CA PRO A 148 4.13 4.03 8.23
C PRO A 148 3.30 5.33 8.24
N GLU A 149 3.11 5.96 7.09
CA GLU A 149 2.30 7.17 6.90
C GLU A 149 0.83 6.99 7.30
N LEU A 150 0.33 5.75 7.31
CA LEU A 150 -1.04 5.44 7.75
C LEU A 150 -1.19 5.54 9.27
N LYS A 151 -0.09 5.35 10.04
CA LYS A 151 -0.06 5.59 11.49
C LYS A 151 0.03 7.07 11.82
N GLU A 152 0.83 7.81 11.05
CA GLU A 152 1.12 9.24 11.31
C GLU A 152 0.04 10.18 10.80
N GLY A 153 -0.83 9.71 9.89
CA GLY A 153 -1.92 10.50 9.33
C GLY A 153 -3.05 10.87 10.31
N GLY A 154 -2.95 10.49 11.59
CA GLY A 154 -3.86 10.88 12.66
C GLY A 154 -3.40 12.09 13.50
N ASP A 155 -2.16 12.56 13.34
CA ASP A 155 -1.57 13.59 14.21
C ASP A 155 -0.88 14.72 13.42
N ARG A 156 -1.42 15.06 12.24
CA ARG A 156 -1.13 16.33 11.56
C ARG A 156 -2.36 17.23 11.61
N HIS A 157 -2.76 17.59 12.82
CA HIS A 157 -3.57 18.78 13.04
C HIS A 157 -2.64 19.93 13.49
N GLU A 158 -2.52 20.89 12.57
CA GLU A 158 -2.09 22.29 12.73
C GLU A 158 -0.60 22.62 12.93
#